data_AF-A0A8T3Q3V6-F1
#
_entry.id   AF-A0A8T3Q3V6-F1
#
_cell.length_a   1.000
_cell.length_b   1.000
_cell.length_c   1.000
_cell.angle_alpha   90.00
_cell.angle_beta   90.00
_cell.angle_gamma   90.00
#
_symmetry.space_group_name_H-M   'P 1'
#
loop_
_entity.id
_entity.type
_entity.pdbx_description
1 polymer ?
#
loop_
_entity_poly.entity_id
_entity_poly.type
_entity_poly.pdbx_seq_one_letter_code
_entity_poly.pdbx_strand_id
1 'polypeptide(L)'
;MTPETDAPLPLSGRIESAMRDAMRARDEQRTQTLRMAMAAAHNVRIARRGELSDADVVDVLTKQVKQRRESIAMYRDAGHEDRAAAEEAEAAILAEFLPQQMSEAEVEALVRQAIGETGASGPGDLGRVMGRVVPQTRGRADGRTVSETVRRLLAG
;
A
#
# COMPACT_ATOMS: atom_id res chain seq x y z
N MET A 1 34.35 -19.93 -5.29
CA MET A 1 33.80 -18.83 -4.47
C MET A 1 32.72 -18.20 -5.33
N THR A 2 31.47 -18.61 -5.11
CA THR A 2 30.32 -18.15 -5.91
C THR A 2 30.15 -16.64 -5.74
N PRO A 3 29.89 -15.87 -6.81
CA PRO A 3 29.51 -14.48 -6.69
C PRO A 3 28.01 -14.47 -6.37
N GLU A 4 27.63 -14.55 -5.11
CA GLU A 4 26.22 -14.45 -4.70
C GLU A 4 25.95 -13.08 -4.06
N THR A 5 25.59 -12.16 -4.95
CA THR A 5 24.39 -11.32 -4.84
C THR A 5 24.36 -10.25 -3.73
N ASP A 6 24.92 -9.08 -4.05
CA ASP A 6 24.62 -7.78 -3.40
C ASP A 6 23.25 -7.22 -3.85
N ALA A 7 22.27 -8.09 -4.08
CA ALA A 7 20.91 -7.64 -4.38
C ALA A 7 20.20 -7.32 -3.06
N PRO A 8 19.50 -6.18 -2.96
CA PRO A 8 18.73 -5.87 -1.77
C PRO A 8 17.72 -6.98 -1.48
N LEU A 9 17.59 -7.33 -0.21
CA LEU A 9 16.65 -8.35 0.26
C LEU A 9 15.24 -8.08 -0.31
N PRO A 10 14.50 -9.12 -0.72
CA PRO A 10 13.10 -8.97 -1.13
C PRO A 10 12.29 -8.34 -0.01
N LEU A 11 11.19 -7.67 -0.34
CA LEU A 11 10.39 -6.93 0.63
C LEU A 11 9.93 -7.79 1.81
N SER A 12 9.51 -9.04 1.54
CA SER A 12 9.19 -10.03 2.58
C SER A 12 10.37 -10.28 3.53
N GLY A 13 11.57 -10.45 2.97
CA GLY A 13 12.81 -10.62 3.74
C GLY A 13 13.16 -9.41 4.60
N ARG A 14 12.90 -8.19 4.10
CA ARG A 14 13.08 -6.94 4.87
C ARG A 14 12.11 -6.87 6.05
N ILE A 15 10.85 -7.23 5.85
CA ILE A 15 9.82 -7.27 6.91
C ILE A 15 10.18 -8.31 7.97
N GLU A 16 10.62 -9.51 7.55
CA GLU A 16 11.06 -10.55 8.47
C GLU A 16 12.29 -10.13 9.29
N SER A 17 13.23 -9.42 8.68
CA SER A 17 14.39 -8.87 9.40
C SER A 17 13.95 -7.86 10.45
N ALA A 18 13.12 -6.89 10.07
CA ALA A 18 12.60 -5.89 11.00
C ALA A 18 11.78 -6.51 12.14
N MET A 19 11.05 -7.59 11.87
CA MET A 19 10.35 -8.37 12.90
C MET A 19 11.32 -9.03 13.87
N ARG A 20 12.44 -9.61 13.39
CA ARG A 20 13.50 -10.16 14.26
C ARG A 20 14.15 -9.08 15.12
N ASP A 21 14.38 -7.90 14.55
CA ASP A 21 14.95 -6.78 15.29
C ASP A 21 13.99 -6.25 16.36
N ALA A 22 12.69 -6.14 16.05
CA ALA A 22 11.64 -5.81 17.01
C ALA A 22 11.59 -6.82 18.18
N MET A 23 11.69 -8.12 17.90
CA MET A 23 11.72 -9.16 18.94
C MET A 23 12.94 -9.01 19.86
N ARG A 24 14.12 -8.67 19.33
CA ARG A 24 15.33 -8.42 20.13
C ARG A 24 15.21 -7.17 21.00
N ALA A 25 14.58 -6.14 20.46
CA ALA A 25 14.30 -4.89 21.16
C ALA A 25 13.14 -5.00 22.17
N ARG A 26 12.43 -6.15 22.22
CA ARG A 26 11.21 -6.36 23.01
C ARG A 26 10.09 -5.37 22.66
N ASP A 27 10.05 -4.94 21.40
CA ASP A 27 8.97 -4.13 20.84
C ASP A 27 7.82 -5.07 20.43
N GLU A 28 6.92 -5.33 21.38
CA GLU A 28 5.81 -6.27 21.21
C GLU A 28 4.83 -5.81 20.12
N GLN A 29 4.50 -4.52 20.11
CA GLN A 29 3.56 -3.95 19.14
C GLN A 29 4.10 -4.11 17.72
N ARG A 30 5.33 -3.68 17.45
CA ARG A 30 5.96 -3.86 16.14
C ARG A 30 6.09 -5.31 15.75
N THR A 31 6.45 -6.18 16.69
CA THR A 31 6.52 -7.62 16.44
C THR A 31 5.17 -8.17 15.98
N GLN A 32 4.08 -7.83 16.67
CA GLN A 32 2.75 -8.31 16.33
C GLN A 32 2.26 -7.75 15.00
N THR A 33 2.44 -6.45 14.74
CA THR A 33 2.05 -5.81 13.49
C THR A 33 2.73 -6.45 12.28
N LEU A 34 4.05 -6.65 12.34
CA LEU A 34 4.81 -7.25 11.24
C LEU A 34 4.47 -8.73 11.06
N ARG A 35 4.23 -9.48 12.14
CA ARG A 35 3.80 -10.88 12.07
C ARG A 35 2.43 -11.00 11.38
N MET A 36 1.48 -10.13 11.73
CA MET A 36 0.15 -10.12 11.11
C MET A 36 0.21 -9.74 9.63
N ALA A 37 1.07 -8.78 9.27
CA ALA A 37 1.30 -8.43 7.87
C ALA A 37 1.87 -9.61 7.05
N MET A 38 2.86 -10.33 7.59
CA MET A 38 3.41 -11.53 6.94
C MET A 38 2.39 -12.66 6.84
N ALA A 39 1.54 -12.85 7.85
CA ALA A 39 0.43 -13.79 7.79
C ALA A 39 -0.58 -13.42 6.69
N ALA A 40 -0.92 -12.14 6.54
CA ALA A 40 -1.78 -11.66 5.46
C ALA A 40 -1.16 -11.91 4.08
N ALA A 41 0.14 -11.66 3.90
CA ALA A 41 0.85 -11.97 2.66
C ALA A 41 0.84 -13.47 2.38
N HIS A 42 1.13 -14.29 3.39
CA HIS A 42 1.07 -15.74 3.28
C HIS A 42 -0.33 -16.25 2.86
N ASN A 43 -1.40 -15.66 3.40
CA ASN A 43 -2.77 -16.01 3.01
C ASN A 43 -3.06 -15.67 1.54
N VAL A 44 -2.56 -14.53 1.05
CA VAL A 44 -2.69 -14.17 -0.37
C VAL A 44 -1.92 -15.14 -1.26
N ARG A 45 -0.70 -15.55 -0.86
CA ARG A 45 0.10 -16.57 -1.53
C ARG A 45 -0.68 -17.88 -1.70
N ILE A 46 -1.30 -18.36 -0.61
CA ILE A 46 -2.15 -19.57 -0.62
C ILE A 46 -3.34 -19.37 -1.57
N ALA A 47 -4.06 -18.26 -1.43
CA ALA A 47 -5.26 -18.00 -2.22
C ALA A 47 -4.97 -17.94 -3.73
N ARG A 48 -3.82 -17.40 -4.12
CA ARG A 48 -3.37 -17.31 -5.51
C ARG A 48 -2.70 -18.57 -6.06
N ARG A 49 -2.36 -19.54 -5.19
CA ARG A 49 -1.59 -20.75 -5.53
C ARG A 49 -0.29 -20.44 -6.28
N GLY A 50 0.44 -19.43 -5.82
CA GLY A 50 1.67 -18.97 -6.46
C GLY A 50 2.52 -18.12 -5.53
N GLU A 51 3.76 -17.86 -5.93
CA GLU A 51 4.67 -16.98 -5.20
C GLU A 51 4.20 -15.52 -5.23
N LEU A 52 4.62 -14.73 -4.25
CA LEU A 52 4.36 -13.30 -4.22
C LEU A 52 5.59 -12.56 -4.69
N SER A 53 5.39 -11.64 -5.63
CA SER A 53 6.37 -10.62 -5.93
C SER A 53 6.37 -9.54 -4.84
N ASP A 54 7.42 -8.72 -4.79
CA ASP A 54 7.46 -7.53 -3.91
C ASP A 54 6.27 -6.61 -4.17
N ALA A 55 5.83 -6.49 -5.42
CA ALA A 55 4.66 -5.69 -5.77
C ALA A 55 3.36 -6.26 -5.17
N ASP A 56 3.25 -7.58 -5.05
CA ASP A 56 2.11 -8.20 -4.37
C ASP A 56 2.16 -7.98 -2.86
N VAL A 57 3.36 -8.02 -2.26
CA VAL A 57 3.54 -7.69 -0.84
C VAL A 57 3.17 -6.23 -0.57
N VAL A 58 3.57 -5.30 -1.45
CA VAL A 58 3.15 -3.90 -1.40
C VAL A 58 1.62 -3.76 -1.45
N ASP A 59 0.93 -4.50 -2.31
CA ASP A 59 -0.53 -4.44 -2.39
C ASP A 59 -1.19 -4.93 -1.08
N VAL A 60 -0.64 -5.99 -0.48
CA VAL A 60 -1.12 -6.52 0.82
C VAL A 60 -0.95 -5.48 1.91
N LEU A 61 0.23 -4.88 2.02
CA LEU A 61 0.52 -3.85 3.02
C LEU A 61 -0.34 -2.59 2.81
N THR A 62 -0.53 -2.16 1.56
CA THR A 62 -1.38 -1.01 1.22
C THR A 62 -2.81 -1.25 1.69
N LYS A 63 -3.34 -2.46 1.46
CA LYS A 63 -4.67 -2.85 1.94
C LYS A 63 -4.74 -2.85 3.47
N GLN A 64 -3.72 -3.39 4.15
CA GLN A 64 -3.66 -3.42 5.61
C GLN A 64 -3.60 -2.00 6.22
N VAL A 65 -2.83 -1.08 5.64
CA VAL A 65 -2.79 0.34 6.07
C VAL A 65 -4.14 1.01 5.86
N LYS A 66 -4.81 0.76 4.73
CA LYS A 66 -6.16 1.28 4.48
C LYS A 66 -7.16 0.81 5.55
N GLN A 67 -7.19 -0.48 5.84
CA GLN A 67 -8.10 -1.04 6.86
C GLN A 67 -7.90 -0.38 8.22
N ARG A 68 -6.65 -0.11 8.60
CA ARG A 68 -6.34 0.60 9.85
C ARG A 68 -6.83 2.05 9.82
N ARG A 69 -6.64 2.77 8.70
CA ARG A 69 -7.20 4.13 8.52
C ARG A 69 -8.72 4.17 8.65
N GLU A 70 -9.41 3.16 8.11
CA GLU A 70 -10.86 3.00 8.27
C GLU A 70 -11.22 2.74 9.74
N SER A 71 -10.51 1.83 10.43
CA SER A 71 -10.69 1.57 11.88
C SER A 71 -10.42 2.80 12.74
N ILE A 72 -9.41 3.60 12.43
CA ILE A 72 -9.06 4.83 13.17
C ILE A 72 -10.25 5.79 13.19
N ALA A 73 -10.84 6.05 12.01
CA ALA A 73 -12.02 6.91 11.92
C ALA A 73 -13.17 6.34 12.74
N MET A 74 -13.46 5.03 12.60
CA MET A 74 -14.53 4.37 13.35
C MET A 74 -14.32 4.42 14.87
N TYR A 75 -13.11 4.23 15.37
CA TYR A 75 -12.81 4.28 16.80
C TYR A 75 -12.91 5.70 17.35
N ARG A 76 -12.44 6.71 16.61
CA ARG A 76 -12.59 8.12 17.00
C ARG A 76 -14.05 8.54 17.05
N ASP A 77 -14.83 8.18 16.03
CA ASP A 77 -16.27 8.47 15.98
C ASP A 77 -17.02 7.80 17.15
N ALA A 78 -16.53 6.67 17.65
CA ALA A 78 -17.05 5.96 18.81
C ALA A 78 -16.46 6.40 20.16
N GLY A 79 -15.55 7.40 20.19
CA GLY A 79 -14.90 7.90 21.42
C GLY A 79 -13.86 6.95 22.02
N HIS A 80 -13.32 6.01 21.24
CA HIS A 80 -12.29 5.05 21.65
C HIS A 80 -10.89 5.48 21.21
N GLU A 81 -10.39 6.59 21.76
CA GLU A 81 -9.08 7.17 21.38
C GLU A 81 -7.90 6.19 21.56
N ASP A 82 -7.87 5.40 22.62
CA ASP A 82 -6.79 4.42 22.84
C ASP A 82 -6.70 3.39 21.71
N ARG A 83 -7.85 2.98 21.16
CA ARG A 83 -7.91 2.04 20.02
C ARG A 83 -7.51 2.72 18.72
N ALA A 84 -7.91 3.98 18.53
CA ALA A 84 -7.48 4.76 17.38
C ALA A 84 -5.95 4.95 17.38
N ALA A 85 -5.36 5.28 18.54
CA ALA A 85 -3.92 5.45 18.69
C ALA A 85 -3.16 4.13 18.42
N ALA A 86 -3.69 2.99 18.86
CA ALA A 86 -3.11 1.68 18.55
C ALA A 86 -3.09 1.44 17.02
N GLU A 87 -4.21 1.65 16.33
CA GLU A 87 -4.30 1.50 14.87
C GLU A 87 -3.38 2.47 14.11
N GLU A 88 -3.21 3.70 14.61
CA GLU A 88 -2.27 4.69 14.04
C GLU A 88 -0.83 4.23 14.12
N ALA A 89 -0.41 3.74 15.30
CA ALA A 89 0.92 3.23 15.49
C ALA A 89 1.19 1.98 14.61
N GLU A 90 0.21 1.07 14.49
CA GLU A 90 0.35 -0.06 13.57
C GLU A 90 0.41 0.39 12.10
N ALA A 91 -0.42 1.34 11.69
CA ALA A 91 -0.41 1.87 10.32
C ALA A 91 0.92 2.53 9.98
N ALA A 92 1.53 3.26 10.93
CA ALA A 92 2.84 3.86 10.78
C ALA A 92 3.93 2.80 10.57
N ILE A 93 3.93 1.74 11.37
CA ILE A 93 4.89 0.63 11.25
C ILE A 93 4.82 -0.04 9.87
N LEU A 94 3.62 -0.28 9.35
CA LEU A 94 3.44 -0.85 8.02
C LEU A 94 3.86 0.11 6.90
N ALA A 95 3.64 1.42 7.09
CA ALA A 95 3.98 2.44 6.10
C ALA A 95 5.49 2.57 5.86
N GLU A 96 6.34 2.16 6.80
CA GLU A 96 7.80 2.11 6.62
C GLU A 96 8.24 1.18 5.46
N PHE A 97 7.40 0.22 5.09
CA PHE A 97 7.65 -0.76 4.04
C PHE A 97 6.94 -0.43 2.73
N LEU A 98 6.20 0.68 2.69
CA LEU A 98 5.50 1.14 1.51
C LEU A 98 6.26 2.28 0.84
N PRO A 99 6.12 2.43 -0.49
CA PRO A 99 6.50 3.66 -1.16
C PRO A 99 5.82 4.89 -0.55
N GLN A 100 6.45 6.05 -0.72
CA GLN A 100 5.88 7.32 -0.27
C GLN A 100 4.46 7.49 -0.82
N GLN A 101 3.52 7.69 0.10
CA GLN A 101 2.12 7.89 -0.23
C GLN A 101 1.95 9.23 -0.96
N MET A 102 1.16 9.21 -2.02
CA MET A 102 0.74 10.38 -2.75
C MET A 102 -0.45 11.04 -2.02
N SER A 103 -0.40 12.35 -1.94
CA SER A 103 -1.55 13.19 -1.61
C SER A 103 -2.60 13.14 -2.72
N GLU A 104 -3.82 13.53 -2.40
CA GLU A 104 -4.91 13.65 -3.38
C GLU A 104 -4.53 14.61 -4.53
N ALA A 105 -3.85 15.71 -4.21
CA ALA A 105 -3.37 16.67 -5.20
C ALA A 105 -2.32 16.07 -6.16
N GLU A 106 -1.40 15.26 -5.65
CA GLU A 106 -0.42 14.54 -6.49
C GLU A 106 -1.09 13.50 -7.38
N VAL A 107 -2.10 12.77 -6.86
CA VAL A 107 -2.90 11.84 -7.66
C VAL A 107 -3.63 12.58 -8.78
N GLU A 108 -4.28 13.71 -8.45
CA GLU A 108 -4.98 14.50 -9.46
C GLU A 108 -4.04 15.04 -10.53
N ALA A 109 -2.89 15.59 -10.13
CA ALA A 109 -1.88 16.10 -11.05
C ALA A 109 -1.38 15.01 -12.01
N LEU A 110 -1.07 13.82 -11.48
CA LEU A 110 -0.65 12.67 -12.27
C LEU A 110 -1.73 12.24 -13.27
N VAL A 111 -2.99 12.22 -12.85
CA VAL A 111 -4.11 11.85 -13.73
C VAL A 111 -4.28 12.88 -14.85
N ARG A 112 -4.22 14.18 -14.55
CA ARG A 112 -4.29 15.25 -15.57
C ARG A 112 -3.16 15.14 -16.58
N GLN A 113 -1.94 14.86 -16.12
CA GLN A 113 -0.81 14.59 -17.00
C GLN A 113 -1.09 13.39 -17.92
N ALA A 114 -1.57 12.27 -17.35
CA ALA A 114 -1.88 11.08 -18.13
C ALA A 114 -2.99 11.31 -19.17
N ILE A 115 -4.01 12.12 -18.85
CA ILE A 115 -5.05 12.52 -19.80
C ILE A 115 -4.44 13.29 -20.97
N GLY A 116 -3.56 14.27 -20.69
CA GLY A 116 -2.87 15.05 -21.70
C GLY A 116 -1.96 14.19 -22.60
N GLU A 117 -1.17 13.29 -22.01
CA GLU A 117 -0.26 12.39 -22.73
C GLU A 117 -1.01 11.40 -23.63
N THR A 118 -2.20 10.97 -23.22
CA THR A 118 -2.99 9.95 -23.93
C THR A 118 -4.01 10.54 -24.92
N GLY A 119 -4.17 11.86 -24.93
CA GLY A 119 -5.22 12.54 -25.70
C GLY A 119 -6.64 12.10 -25.30
N ALA A 120 -6.83 11.63 -24.07
CA ALA A 120 -8.11 11.16 -23.60
C ALA A 120 -9.12 12.33 -23.51
N SER A 121 -10.34 12.10 -23.97
CA SER A 121 -11.34 13.17 -24.16
C SER A 121 -12.71 12.85 -23.56
N GLY A 122 -12.87 11.68 -22.95
CA GLY A 122 -14.11 11.34 -22.27
C GLY A 122 -14.09 10.00 -21.55
N PRO A 123 -15.23 9.57 -20.98
CA PRO A 123 -15.32 8.37 -20.15
C PRO A 123 -14.93 7.07 -20.87
N GLY A 124 -15.04 7.04 -22.20
CA GLY A 124 -14.61 5.90 -23.03
C GLY A 124 -13.10 5.65 -23.01
N ASP A 125 -12.29 6.65 -22.65
CA ASP A 125 -10.83 6.54 -22.59
C ASP A 125 -10.32 6.09 -21.21
N LEU A 126 -11.21 5.76 -20.27
CA LEU A 126 -10.86 5.35 -18.90
C LEU A 126 -9.76 4.29 -18.88
N GLY A 127 -9.89 3.23 -19.69
CA GLY A 127 -8.92 2.14 -19.74
C GLY A 127 -7.52 2.61 -20.18
N ARG A 128 -7.45 3.56 -21.11
CA ARG A 128 -6.18 4.13 -21.61
C ARG A 128 -5.49 4.94 -20.52
N VAL A 129 -6.22 5.81 -19.83
CA VAL A 129 -5.68 6.64 -18.74
C VAL A 129 -5.27 5.75 -17.56
N MET A 130 -6.11 4.79 -17.16
CA MET A 130 -5.79 3.85 -16.08
C MET A 130 -4.53 3.03 -16.37
N GLY A 131 -4.33 2.59 -17.61
CA GLY A 131 -3.11 1.87 -18.02
C GLY A 131 -1.82 2.69 -17.82
N ARG A 132 -1.91 4.02 -17.90
CA ARG A 132 -0.78 4.93 -17.65
C ARG A 132 -0.60 5.25 -16.18
N VAL A 133 -1.69 5.44 -15.43
CA VAL A 133 -1.65 5.92 -14.04
C VAL A 133 -1.34 4.80 -13.04
N VAL A 134 -1.95 3.63 -13.18
CA VAL A 134 -1.85 2.53 -12.19
C VAL A 134 -0.40 2.12 -11.87
N PRO A 135 0.50 1.94 -12.85
CA PRO A 135 1.90 1.60 -12.55
C PRO A 135 2.62 2.66 -11.70
N GLN A 136 2.21 3.92 -11.81
CA GLN A 136 2.84 5.06 -11.13
C GLN A 136 2.26 5.29 -9.72
N THR A 137 1.06 4.77 -9.45
CA THR A 137 0.36 4.91 -8.17
C THR A 137 0.34 3.64 -7.32
N ARG A 138 0.76 2.48 -7.85
CA ARG A 138 0.72 1.21 -7.12
C ARG A 138 1.54 1.31 -5.82
N GLY A 139 0.90 1.00 -4.69
CA GLY A 139 1.50 1.13 -3.37
C GLY A 139 1.65 2.56 -2.84
N ARG A 140 1.38 3.57 -3.68
CA ARG A 140 1.52 5.00 -3.36
C ARG A 140 0.17 5.69 -3.18
N ALA A 141 -0.89 5.17 -3.79
CA ALA A 141 -2.23 5.70 -3.64
C ALA A 141 -3.26 4.56 -3.63
N ASP A 142 -4.41 4.82 -3.01
CA ASP A 142 -5.52 3.88 -3.04
C ASP A 142 -6.09 3.74 -4.46
N GLY A 143 -6.18 2.51 -4.95
CA GLY A 143 -6.62 2.24 -6.33
C GLY A 143 -8.06 2.68 -6.61
N ARG A 144 -8.94 2.70 -5.59
CA ARG A 144 -10.30 3.23 -5.75
C ARG A 144 -10.24 4.75 -5.89
N THR A 145 -9.50 5.45 -5.03
CA THR A 145 -9.29 6.90 -5.15
C THR A 145 -8.71 7.30 -6.51
N VAL A 146 -7.74 6.53 -7.03
CA VAL A 146 -7.18 6.74 -8.38
C VAL A 146 -8.26 6.58 -9.44
N SER A 147 -9.03 5.47 -9.40
CA SER A 147 -10.09 5.22 -10.40
C SER A 147 -11.19 6.29 -10.36
N GLU A 148 -11.60 6.71 -9.16
CA GLU A 148 -12.61 7.76 -8.96
C GLU A 148 -12.11 9.11 -9.49
N THR A 149 -10.84 9.44 -9.25
CA THR A 149 -10.21 10.66 -9.77
C THR A 149 -10.17 10.69 -11.29
N VAL A 150 -9.79 9.56 -11.92
CA VAL A 150 -9.79 9.44 -13.39
C VAL A 150 -11.20 9.60 -13.95
N ARG A 151 -12.20 8.92 -13.36
CA ARG A 151 -13.60 9.02 -13.80
C ARG A 151 -14.11 10.45 -13.68
N ARG A 152 -13.83 11.13 -12.55
CA ARG A 152 -14.22 12.52 -12.31
C ARG A 152 -13.63 13.46 -13.35
N LEU A 153 -12.34 13.32 -13.68
CA LEU A 153 -11.66 14.20 -14.63
C LEU A 153 -12.03 13.93 -16.10
N LEU A 154 -12.46 12.72 -16.44
CA LEU A 154 -12.93 12.37 -17.80
C LEU A 154 -14.43 12.64 -18.02
N ALA A 155 -15.19 12.91 -16.95
CA ALA A 155 -16.63 13.19 -17.05
C ALA A 155 -16.97 14.67 -17.26
N GLY A 156 -15.98 15.57 -17.12
CA GLY A 156 -16.09 17.00 -17.44
C GLY A 156 -15.52 17.29 -18.81
#